data_AF-A0A3D0DVG2-F1
#
_entry.id   AF-A0A3D0DVG2-F1
#
_cell.length_a   1.000
_cell.length_b   1.000
_cell.length_c   1.000
_cell.angle_alpha   90.00
_cell.angle_beta   90.00
_cell.angle_gamma   90.00
#
_symmetry.space_group_name_H-M   'P 1'
#
loop_
_entity.id
_entity.type
_entity.pdbx_description
1 polymer ?
#
loop_
_entity_poly.entity_id
_entity_poly.type
_entity_poly.pdbx_seq_one_letter_code
_entity_poly.pdbx_strand_id
1 'polypeptide(L)'
;MPGESVNARANPGDIARISHEIGIRDGLIVKLHQATGDFCKTRSTADVKYVGMRQAMYALFAKEVWRDTHLWLFRFGLSFTVFHEVGHLNQQHGLFRRKLGLRAGNHSLDDDAHVEYADGDAELTGEEALLAQTLERCADFEGVKRTMDVIRAMSSTPDGKPQHREQTTRMVWLALVGMCIFCYLLHEERGSRQLYPLLGGHPRPSARMLEIVRDTHQYILRYPDFFPLSEDPDACLDFLEEAVITASQFWHSRSSSPEIPTVHAEMQDSADYLRWRESIRTKWNEIVPVLNAQRICKGAELPELPSAA
;
A
#
# COMPACT_ATOMS: atom_id res chain seq x y z
N MET A 1 20.77 2.82 -61.60
CA MET A 1 20.25 1.84 -60.63
C MET A 1 19.51 2.64 -59.59
N PRO A 2 18.16 2.73 -59.68
CA PRO A 2 17.34 3.50 -58.75
C PRO A 2 17.16 2.73 -57.44
N GLY A 3 17.05 3.48 -56.35
CA GLY A 3 16.87 2.97 -55.00
C GLY A 3 15.49 2.35 -54.78
N GLU A 4 15.47 1.22 -54.07
CA GLU A 4 14.26 0.64 -53.52
C GLU A 4 13.98 1.26 -52.14
N SER A 5 12.89 2.00 -52.08
CA SER A 5 12.24 2.39 -50.82
C SER A 5 11.59 1.17 -50.20
N VAL A 6 12.12 0.69 -49.07
CA VAL A 6 11.42 -0.31 -48.25
C VAL A 6 10.36 0.42 -47.42
N ASN A 7 9.17 0.51 -47.99
CA ASN A 7 7.92 0.79 -47.29
C ASN A 7 7.57 -0.43 -46.43
N ALA A 8 8.09 -0.50 -45.20
CA ALA A 8 7.55 -1.38 -44.18
C ALA A 8 6.37 -0.66 -43.51
N ARG A 9 5.17 -0.77 -44.10
CA ARG A 9 3.93 -0.52 -43.37
C ARG A 9 3.83 -1.57 -42.27
N ALA A 10 4.02 -1.15 -41.02
CA ALA A 10 3.69 -1.97 -39.87
C ALA A 10 2.21 -2.40 -39.98
N ASN A 11 1.98 -3.71 -39.97
CA ASN A 11 0.64 -4.27 -39.94
C ASN A 11 -0.05 -3.83 -38.63
N PRO A 12 -1.26 -3.26 -38.66
CA PRO A 12 -1.99 -2.88 -37.44
C PRO A 12 -2.41 -4.08 -36.56
N GLY A 13 -2.09 -5.30 -36.97
CA GLY A 13 -2.48 -6.56 -36.32
C GLY A 13 -1.46 -7.15 -35.35
N ASP A 14 -0.22 -6.63 -35.29
CA ASP A 14 0.83 -7.16 -34.40
C ASP A 14 0.94 -6.36 -33.10
N ILE A 15 -0.21 -6.05 -32.47
CA ILE A 15 -0.19 -5.77 -31.03
C ILE A 15 0.06 -7.13 -30.38
N ALA A 16 1.33 -7.43 -30.08
CA ALA A 16 1.70 -8.50 -29.19
C ALA A 16 0.71 -8.48 -28.01
N ARG A 17 0.00 -9.60 -27.78
CA ARG A 17 -0.82 -9.75 -26.59
C ARG A 17 0.14 -9.67 -25.41
N ILE A 18 0.30 -8.49 -24.85
CA ILE A 18 0.94 -8.30 -23.55
C ILE A 18 0.00 -8.99 -22.57
N SER A 19 0.36 -10.20 -22.15
CA SER A 19 -0.29 -10.87 -21.04
C SER A 19 0.15 -10.14 -19.78
N HIS A 20 -0.72 -9.29 -19.23
CA HIS A 20 -0.49 -8.70 -17.92
C HIS A 20 -0.76 -9.78 -16.87
N GLU A 21 0.28 -10.36 -16.29
CA GLU A 21 0.20 -11.31 -15.19
C GLU A 21 0.50 -10.60 -13.87
N ILE A 22 -0.23 -10.94 -12.81
CA ILE A 22 0.10 -10.51 -11.44
C ILE A 22 0.98 -11.59 -10.83
N GLY A 23 2.25 -11.27 -10.61
CA GLY A 23 3.23 -12.14 -9.98
C GLY A 23 3.46 -11.77 -8.52
N ILE A 24 2.90 -12.54 -7.58
CA ILE A 24 3.33 -12.48 -6.18
C ILE A 24 4.29 -13.64 -5.95
N ARG A 25 5.55 -13.36 -5.61
CA ARG A 25 6.53 -14.41 -5.33
C ARG A 25 6.02 -15.29 -4.17
N ASP A 26 5.98 -16.61 -4.35
CA ASP A 26 5.52 -17.57 -3.33
C ASP A 26 6.22 -17.37 -1.97
N GLY A 27 7.52 -17.02 -2.01
CA GLY A 27 8.30 -16.71 -0.81
C GLY A 27 7.72 -15.55 0.01
N LEU A 28 7.15 -14.52 -0.64
CA LEU A 28 6.54 -13.39 0.05
C LEU A 28 5.22 -13.77 0.73
N ILE A 29 4.39 -14.60 0.08
CA ILE A 29 3.16 -15.11 0.68
C ILE A 29 3.49 -15.93 1.93
N VAL A 30 4.51 -16.79 1.86
CA VAL A 30 4.98 -17.58 3.00
C VAL A 30 5.50 -16.66 4.12
N LYS A 31 6.34 -15.67 3.81
CA LYS A 31 6.84 -14.71 4.81
C LYS A 31 5.72 -13.90 5.46
N LEU A 32 4.71 -13.47 4.69
CA LEU A 32 3.55 -12.74 5.21
C LEU A 32 2.71 -13.61 6.15
N HIS A 33 2.45 -14.86 5.76
CA HIS A 33 1.75 -15.82 6.62
C HIS A 33 2.51 -16.08 7.92
N GLN A 34 3.84 -16.25 7.84
CA GLN A 34 4.70 -16.41 9.01
C GLN A 34 4.69 -15.16 9.91
N ALA A 35 4.85 -13.97 9.33
CA ALA A 35 4.90 -12.71 10.06
C ALA A 35 3.59 -12.43 10.82
N THR A 36 2.44 -12.66 10.18
CA THR A 36 1.12 -12.50 10.82
C THR A 36 0.87 -13.56 11.90
N GLY A 37 1.31 -14.81 11.68
CA GLY A 37 1.29 -15.86 12.70
C GLY A 37 2.14 -15.51 13.91
N ASP A 38 3.35 -15.00 13.69
CA ASP A 38 4.26 -14.59 14.75
C ASP A 38 3.75 -13.34 15.49
N PHE A 39 3.12 -12.38 14.80
CA PHE A 39 2.43 -11.24 15.42
C PHE A 39 1.42 -11.73 16.47
N CYS A 40 0.64 -12.76 16.15
CA CYS A 40 -0.29 -13.35 17.09
C CYS A 40 0.39 -14.14 18.22
N LYS A 41 1.63 -14.64 18.05
CA LYS A 41 2.40 -15.39 19.06
C LYS A 41 3.21 -14.51 20.01
N THR A 42 3.79 -13.39 19.55
CA THR A 42 4.53 -12.43 20.40
C THR A 42 3.66 -11.89 21.55
N ARG A 43 2.35 -12.06 21.41
CA ARG A 43 1.29 -11.75 22.37
C ARG A 43 1.05 -12.81 23.46
N SER A 44 1.42 -14.08 23.26
CA SER A 44 1.21 -15.14 24.27
C SER A 44 2.26 -15.13 25.39
N THR A 45 3.37 -14.42 25.19
CA THR A 45 4.41 -14.21 26.20
C THR A 45 4.14 -12.94 26.99
N ALA A 46 4.17 -13.03 28.31
CA ALA A 46 3.77 -11.98 29.26
C ALA A 46 4.66 -10.71 29.27
N ASP A 47 5.61 -10.57 28.33
CA ASP A 47 6.66 -9.55 28.32
C ASP A 47 6.44 -8.41 27.31
N VAL A 48 5.21 -8.20 26.82
CA VAL A 48 4.91 -7.00 26.03
C VAL A 48 4.90 -5.79 26.98
N LYS A 49 6.04 -5.08 27.03
CA LYS A 49 6.27 -3.86 27.83
C LYS A 49 5.31 -2.69 27.55
N TYR A 50 4.40 -2.82 26.59
CA TYR A 50 3.55 -1.73 26.11
C TYR A 50 2.07 -2.03 26.38
N VAL A 51 1.52 -1.33 27.38
CA VAL A 51 0.16 -1.49 27.92
C VAL A 51 -0.95 -1.19 26.89
N GLY A 52 -0.70 -0.30 25.92
CA GLY A 52 -1.67 0.11 24.88
C GLY A 52 -2.09 -1.01 23.94
N MET A 53 -1.12 -1.72 23.35
CA MET A 53 -1.36 -2.87 22.46
C MET A 53 -2.22 -3.97 23.11
N ARG A 54 -2.12 -4.11 24.43
CA ARG A 54 -2.88 -5.10 25.19
C ARG A 54 -4.32 -4.63 25.44
N GLN A 55 -4.54 -3.35 25.70
CA GLN A 55 -5.86 -2.77 25.98
C GLN A 55 -6.77 -2.71 24.75
N ALA A 56 -6.32 -2.19 23.60
CA ALA A 56 -7.11 -2.21 22.36
C ALA A 56 -7.53 -3.63 21.97
N MET A 57 -6.59 -4.56 22.05
CA MET A 57 -6.84 -5.94 21.63
C MET A 57 -7.75 -6.70 22.60
N TYR A 58 -7.72 -6.42 23.91
CA TYR A 58 -8.68 -7.00 24.86
C TYR A 58 -10.08 -6.35 24.77
N ALA A 59 -10.16 -5.06 24.42
CA ALA A 59 -11.41 -4.39 24.14
C ALA A 59 -12.10 -4.93 22.87
N LEU A 60 -11.31 -5.27 21.85
CA LEU A 60 -11.84 -5.68 20.54
C LEU A 60 -12.05 -7.19 20.37
N PHE A 61 -11.44 -8.06 21.19
CA PHE A 61 -11.48 -9.50 20.91
C PHE A 61 -11.58 -10.33 22.20
N ALA A 62 -12.72 -11.00 22.38
CA ALA A 62 -12.90 -12.03 23.39
C ALA A 62 -11.92 -13.21 23.16
N LYS A 63 -11.61 -13.96 24.21
CA LYS A 63 -10.66 -15.10 24.23
C LYS A 63 -10.88 -16.19 23.16
N GLU A 64 -12.05 -16.24 22.52
CA GLU A 64 -12.43 -17.29 21.56
C GLU A 64 -12.23 -16.88 20.09
N VAL A 65 -12.06 -15.58 19.79
CA VAL A 65 -11.93 -15.05 18.41
C VAL A 65 -10.49 -15.16 17.86
N TRP A 66 -9.53 -15.51 18.72
CA TRP A 66 -8.09 -15.46 18.40
C TRP A 66 -7.62 -16.49 17.39
N ARG A 67 -8.34 -17.61 17.26
CA ARG A 67 -7.94 -18.70 16.36
C ARG A 67 -7.91 -18.22 14.90
N ASP A 68 -8.78 -17.29 14.55
CA ASP A 68 -8.91 -16.77 13.18
C ASP A 68 -8.25 -15.40 12.99
N THR A 69 -7.82 -14.71 14.05
CA THR A 69 -7.19 -13.38 13.94
C THR A 69 -5.99 -13.39 13.00
N HIS A 70 -5.11 -14.40 13.09
CA HIS A 70 -3.96 -14.51 12.20
C HIS A 70 -4.38 -14.65 10.72
N LEU A 71 -5.45 -15.42 10.45
CA LEU A 71 -5.98 -15.59 9.10
C LEU A 71 -6.55 -14.28 8.56
N TRP A 72 -7.20 -13.48 9.40
CA TRP A 72 -7.70 -12.16 8.99
C TRP A 72 -6.57 -11.19 8.68
N LEU A 73 -5.57 -11.09 9.55
CA LEU A 73 -4.36 -10.27 9.30
C LEU A 73 -3.69 -10.69 7.98
N PHE A 74 -3.51 -12.00 7.77
CA PHE A 74 -2.93 -12.54 6.55
C PHE A 74 -3.78 -12.23 5.32
N ARG A 75 -5.10 -12.47 5.37
CA ARG A 75 -6.02 -12.23 4.25
C ARG A 75 -6.05 -10.77 3.85
N PHE A 76 -6.12 -9.85 4.81
CA PHE A 76 -6.13 -8.42 4.49
C PHE A 76 -4.79 -7.92 4.00
N GLY A 77 -3.67 -8.36 4.60
CA GLY A 77 -2.33 -8.08 4.07
C GLY A 77 -2.17 -8.55 2.63
N LEU A 78 -2.56 -9.80 2.34
CA LEU A 78 -2.52 -10.36 0.99
C LEU A 78 -3.46 -9.65 0.02
N SER A 79 -4.68 -9.29 0.48
CA SER A 79 -5.65 -8.55 -0.35
C SER A 79 -5.09 -7.19 -0.74
N PHE A 80 -4.49 -6.47 0.21
CA PHE A 80 -3.82 -5.21 -0.05
C PHE A 80 -2.69 -5.38 -1.07
N THR A 81 -1.84 -6.39 -0.93
CA THR A 81 -0.77 -6.70 -1.90
C THR A 81 -1.32 -6.94 -3.30
N VAL A 82 -2.34 -7.80 -3.43
CA VAL A 82 -2.97 -8.08 -4.73
C VAL A 82 -3.55 -6.80 -5.32
N PHE A 83 -4.24 -6.00 -4.52
CA PHE A 83 -4.87 -4.78 -5.01
C PHE A 83 -3.89 -3.66 -5.34
N HIS A 84 -2.75 -3.60 -4.66
CA HIS A 84 -1.62 -2.74 -5.00
C HIS A 84 -1.08 -3.07 -6.40
N GLU A 85 -0.84 -4.35 -6.68
CA GLU A 85 -0.41 -4.80 -8.02
C GLU A 85 -1.48 -4.55 -9.09
N VAL A 86 -2.76 -4.80 -8.77
CA VAL A 86 -3.89 -4.41 -9.64
C VAL A 86 -3.89 -2.89 -9.89
N GLY A 87 -3.47 -2.08 -8.92
CA GLY A 87 -3.25 -0.65 -9.06
C GLY A 87 -2.22 -0.34 -10.14
N HIS A 88 -1.04 -0.97 -10.09
CA HIS A 88 -0.01 -0.83 -11.13
C HIS A 88 -0.54 -1.14 -12.53
N LEU A 89 -1.28 -2.24 -12.68
CA LEU A 89 -1.86 -2.63 -13.97
C LEU A 89 -2.92 -1.65 -14.46
N ASN A 90 -3.90 -1.33 -13.61
CA ASN A 90 -5.00 -0.45 -13.99
C ASN A 90 -4.48 0.94 -14.36
N GLN A 91 -3.50 1.44 -13.61
CA GLN A 91 -2.92 2.77 -13.81
C GLN A 91 -1.81 2.76 -14.87
N GLN A 92 -1.53 1.62 -15.50
CA GLN A 92 -0.54 1.46 -16.58
C GLN A 92 0.86 1.95 -16.19
N HIS A 93 1.27 1.69 -14.95
CA HIS A 93 2.52 2.19 -14.39
C HIS A 93 3.75 1.73 -15.19
N GLY A 94 3.81 0.48 -15.66
CA GLY A 94 4.97 0.01 -16.43
C GLY A 94 5.06 0.60 -17.84
N LEU A 95 3.93 0.84 -18.52
CA LEU A 95 3.91 1.62 -19.77
C LEU A 95 4.47 3.04 -19.56
N PHE A 96 4.15 3.64 -18.42
CA PHE A 96 4.62 4.97 -18.06
C PHE A 96 6.13 4.98 -17.77
N ARG A 97 6.62 4.02 -16.98
CA ARG A 97 8.06 3.80 -16.74
C ARG A 97 8.83 3.65 -18.06
N ARG A 98 8.28 2.89 -19.02
CA ARG A 98 8.85 2.70 -20.37
C ARG A 98 8.94 4.00 -21.16
N LYS A 99 7.88 4.83 -21.14
CA LYS A 99 7.84 6.09 -21.91
C LYS A 99 8.81 7.15 -21.40
N LEU A 100 9.07 7.17 -20.09
CA LEU A 100 10.00 8.11 -19.48
C LEU A 100 11.43 7.62 -19.45
N GLY A 101 11.71 6.46 -20.07
CA GLY A 101 13.07 5.93 -20.18
C GLY A 101 13.69 5.57 -18.84
N LEU A 102 12.88 5.35 -17.80
CA LEU A 102 13.38 4.81 -16.54
C LEU A 102 14.02 3.47 -16.85
N ARG A 103 15.28 3.31 -16.43
CA ARG A 103 15.93 2.01 -16.47
C ARG A 103 15.05 1.08 -15.66
N ALA A 104 14.45 0.11 -16.34
CA ALA A 104 14.12 -1.11 -15.65
C ALA A 104 15.48 -1.57 -15.06
N GLY A 105 15.59 -1.63 -13.73
CA GLY A 105 16.41 -2.67 -13.13
C GLY A 105 16.06 -4.01 -13.79
N ASN A 106 16.81 -5.07 -13.58
CA ASN A 106 16.68 -6.32 -14.38
C ASN A 106 15.27 -6.95 -14.49
N HIS A 107 14.23 -6.39 -13.86
CA HIS A 107 12.83 -6.47 -14.28
C HIS A 107 12.69 -6.39 -15.80
N SER A 108 12.15 -7.45 -16.39
CA SER A 108 11.85 -7.43 -17.80
C SER A 108 10.79 -6.35 -18.06
N LEU A 109 10.84 -5.75 -19.25
CA LEU A 109 9.90 -4.70 -19.68
C LEU A 109 8.43 -5.15 -19.71
N ASP A 110 8.15 -6.44 -19.46
CA ASP A 110 6.84 -7.09 -19.45
C ASP A 110 6.30 -7.38 -18.02
N ASP A 111 7.10 -7.15 -16.98
CA ASP A 111 6.75 -7.41 -15.57
C ASP A 111 6.03 -6.21 -14.93
N ASP A 112 4.80 -5.91 -15.40
CA ASP A 112 4.02 -4.76 -14.94
C ASP A 112 3.43 -4.89 -13.52
N ALA A 113 3.50 -6.07 -12.89
CA ALA A 113 2.86 -6.37 -11.60
C ALA A 113 3.58 -7.47 -10.79
N HIS A 114 4.86 -7.25 -10.49
CA HIS A 114 5.67 -8.19 -9.70
C HIS A 114 6.04 -7.60 -8.35
N VAL A 115 5.63 -8.28 -7.29
CA VAL A 115 6.11 -7.97 -5.94
C VAL A 115 7.50 -8.59 -5.77
N GLU A 116 8.54 -7.81 -6.01
CA GLU A 116 9.92 -8.23 -5.75
C GLU A 116 10.40 -7.68 -4.40
N TYR A 117 11.25 -8.43 -3.71
CA TYR A 117 12.07 -7.83 -2.65
C TYR A 117 12.88 -6.71 -3.29
N ALA A 118 13.15 -5.64 -2.55
CA ALA A 118 13.93 -4.52 -3.06
C ALA A 118 15.41 -4.88 -3.36
N ASP A 119 15.75 -6.12 -3.73
CA ASP A 119 17.08 -6.65 -3.91
C ASP A 119 17.85 -5.94 -5.03
N GLY A 120 18.95 -5.28 -4.65
CA GLY A 120 20.15 -5.16 -5.49
C GLY A 120 20.13 -4.28 -6.74
N ASP A 121 19.05 -3.56 -7.05
CA ASP A 121 19.04 -2.70 -8.24
C ASP A 121 19.90 -1.44 -8.08
N ALA A 122 20.40 -0.93 -9.21
CA ALA A 122 21.06 0.36 -9.29
C ALA A 122 20.22 1.40 -8.54
N GLU A 123 20.83 2.08 -7.58
CA GLU A 123 20.12 2.96 -6.65
C GLU A 123 19.41 4.07 -7.45
N LEU A 124 18.09 3.95 -7.60
CA LEU A 124 17.27 5.02 -8.17
C LEU A 124 17.47 6.24 -7.29
N THR A 125 17.80 7.38 -7.90
CA THR A 125 18.01 8.63 -7.17
C THR A 125 17.28 9.78 -7.84
N GLY A 126 17.02 10.84 -7.08
CA GLY A 126 16.47 12.09 -7.62
C GLY A 126 15.12 11.91 -8.31
N GLU A 127 15.04 12.32 -9.57
CA GLU A 127 13.81 12.32 -10.37
C GLU A 127 13.29 10.90 -10.67
N GLU A 128 14.18 9.94 -10.87
CA GLU A 128 13.80 8.54 -11.13
C GLU A 128 13.18 7.91 -9.88
N ALA A 129 13.79 8.16 -8.71
CA ALA A 129 13.25 7.74 -7.42
C ALA A 129 11.92 8.42 -7.12
N LEU A 130 11.81 9.73 -7.39
CA LEU A 130 10.57 10.48 -7.18
C LEU A 130 9.42 9.87 -7.97
N LEU A 131 9.64 9.64 -9.28
CA LEU A 131 8.63 9.04 -10.13
C LEU A 131 8.26 7.63 -9.66
N ALA A 132 9.24 6.77 -9.37
CA ALA A 132 8.97 5.42 -8.89
C ALA A 132 8.09 5.46 -7.63
N GLN A 133 8.49 6.24 -6.62
CA GLN A 133 7.76 6.39 -5.37
C GLN A 133 6.36 7.01 -5.56
N THR A 134 6.17 7.90 -6.53
CA THR A 134 4.84 8.43 -6.89
C THR A 134 3.93 7.31 -7.41
N LEU A 135 4.43 6.46 -8.31
CA LEU A 135 3.65 5.34 -8.84
C LEU A 135 3.31 4.33 -7.73
N GLU A 136 4.26 4.01 -6.85
CA GLU A 136 4.03 3.14 -5.68
C GLU A 136 2.94 3.72 -4.75
N ARG A 137 2.98 5.03 -4.48
CA ARG A 137 1.97 5.69 -3.63
C ARG A 137 0.56 5.59 -4.22
N CYS A 138 0.43 5.66 -5.55
CA CYS A 138 -0.84 5.55 -6.25
C CYS A 138 -1.37 4.11 -6.29
N ALA A 139 -0.47 3.13 -6.37
CA ALA A 139 -0.81 1.73 -6.19
C ALA A 139 -1.25 1.44 -4.74
N ASP A 140 -0.56 2.01 -3.73
CA ASP A 140 -0.97 1.93 -2.33
C ASP A 140 -2.38 2.47 -2.10
N PHE A 141 -2.71 3.63 -2.69
CA PHE A 141 -4.06 4.21 -2.60
C PHE A 141 -5.14 3.24 -3.12
N GLU A 142 -4.90 2.63 -4.29
CA GLU A 142 -5.84 1.65 -4.86
C GLU A 142 -5.92 0.39 -3.98
N GLY A 143 -4.79 -0.04 -3.41
CA GLY A 143 -4.70 -1.13 -2.44
C GLY A 143 -5.58 -0.91 -1.21
N VAL A 144 -5.46 0.27 -0.58
CA VAL A 144 -6.29 0.67 0.57
C VAL A 144 -7.75 0.70 0.17
N LYS A 145 -8.09 1.44 -0.88
CA LYS A 145 -9.46 1.63 -1.34
C LYS A 145 -10.16 0.29 -1.60
N ARG A 146 -9.55 -0.62 -2.36
CA ARG A 146 -10.14 -1.93 -2.66
C ARG A 146 -10.25 -2.84 -1.44
N THR A 147 -9.28 -2.79 -0.54
CA THR A 147 -9.36 -3.56 0.71
C THR A 147 -10.53 -3.08 1.58
N MET A 148 -10.74 -1.76 1.64
CA MET A 148 -11.87 -1.16 2.35
C MET A 148 -13.21 -1.45 1.65
N ASP A 149 -13.24 -1.51 0.31
CA ASP A 149 -14.40 -1.99 -0.45
C ASP A 149 -14.73 -3.46 -0.11
N VAL A 150 -13.73 -4.31 0.07
CA VAL A 150 -13.93 -5.70 0.53
C VAL A 150 -14.49 -5.76 1.94
N ILE A 151 -13.94 -4.99 2.89
CA ILE A 151 -14.49 -4.93 4.26
C ILE A 151 -15.95 -4.49 4.23
N ARG A 152 -16.26 -3.48 3.40
CA ARG A 152 -17.62 -3.01 3.20
C ARG A 152 -18.52 -4.12 2.67
N ALA A 153 -18.14 -4.77 1.58
CA ALA A 153 -18.92 -5.87 0.99
C ALA A 153 -19.13 -7.03 1.97
N MET A 154 -18.12 -7.38 2.77
CA MET A 154 -18.20 -8.46 3.77
C MET A 154 -19.06 -8.11 4.98
N SER A 155 -19.23 -6.83 5.26
CA SER A 155 -20.01 -6.32 6.39
C SER A 155 -21.38 -5.77 5.97
N SER A 156 -21.75 -5.95 4.69
CA SER A 156 -23.03 -5.58 4.12
C SER A 156 -24.03 -6.73 4.16
N THR A 157 -25.29 -6.42 4.46
CA THR A 157 -26.44 -7.27 4.13
C THR A 157 -26.60 -7.40 2.61
N PRO A 158 -27.44 -8.34 2.11
CA PRO A 158 -27.73 -8.45 0.68
C PRO A 158 -28.30 -7.17 0.04
N ASP A 159 -28.96 -6.30 0.83
CA ASP A 159 -29.45 -4.98 0.40
C ASP A 159 -28.43 -3.85 0.62
N GLY A 160 -27.17 -4.17 0.93
CA GLY A 160 -26.06 -3.22 1.01
C GLY A 160 -25.95 -2.43 2.31
N LYS A 161 -26.76 -2.74 3.34
CA LYS A 161 -26.76 -2.05 4.63
C LYS A 161 -25.72 -2.64 5.58
N PRO A 162 -25.18 -1.87 6.53
CA PRO A 162 -24.24 -2.39 7.53
C PRO A 162 -24.93 -3.44 8.42
N GLN A 163 -24.38 -4.66 8.45
CA GLN A 163 -24.96 -5.77 9.22
C GLN A 163 -24.38 -5.86 10.64
N HIS A 164 -23.07 -5.60 10.79
CA HIS A 164 -22.34 -5.81 12.04
C HIS A 164 -21.31 -4.69 12.28
N ARG A 165 -21.77 -3.60 12.91
CA ARG A 165 -20.97 -2.39 13.18
C ARG A 165 -19.66 -2.70 13.92
N GLU A 166 -19.71 -3.44 15.02
CA GLU A 166 -18.52 -3.79 15.81
C GLU A 166 -17.54 -4.69 15.03
N GLN A 167 -18.07 -5.67 14.28
CA GLN A 167 -17.26 -6.53 13.43
C GLN A 167 -16.55 -5.74 12.34
N THR A 168 -17.23 -4.74 11.76
CA THR A 168 -16.66 -3.84 10.75
C THR A 168 -15.46 -3.08 11.31
N THR A 169 -15.62 -2.47 12.50
CA THR A 169 -14.52 -1.76 13.20
C THR A 169 -13.33 -2.69 13.46
N ARG A 170 -13.58 -3.93 13.91
CA ARG A 170 -12.52 -4.94 14.12
C ARG A 170 -11.82 -5.31 12.81
N MET A 171 -12.57 -5.47 11.71
CA MET A 171 -12.00 -5.79 10.40
C MET A 171 -11.12 -4.66 9.86
N VAL A 172 -11.52 -3.39 10.04
CA VAL A 172 -10.69 -2.23 9.68
C VAL A 172 -9.36 -2.27 10.42
N TRP A 173 -9.38 -2.49 11.73
CA TRP A 173 -8.16 -2.58 12.53
C TRP A 173 -7.25 -3.72 12.07
N LEU A 174 -7.81 -4.92 11.86
CA LEU A 174 -7.06 -6.07 11.36
C LEU A 174 -6.48 -5.81 9.97
N ALA A 175 -7.21 -5.13 9.11
CA ALA A 175 -6.73 -4.79 7.79
C ALA A 175 -5.55 -3.84 7.85
N LEU A 176 -5.63 -2.77 8.63
CA LEU A 176 -4.51 -1.84 8.84
C LEU A 176 -3.27 -2.55 9.38
N VAL A 177 -3.41 -3.38 10.41
CA VAL A 177 -2.26 -4.14 10.95
C VAL A 177 -1.67 -5.07 9.88
N GLY A 178 -2.50 -5.78 9.12
CA GLY A 178 -2.06 -6.65 8.03
C GLY A 178 -1.31 -5.90 6.94
N MET A 179 -1.83 -4.74 6.51
CA MET A 179 -1.18 -3.83 5.55
C MET A 179 0.17 -3.33 6.06
N CYS A 180 0.25 -2.89 7.31
CA CYS A 180 1.49 -2.41 7.92
C CYS A 180 2.56 -3.50 7.99
N ILE A 181 2.19 -4.71 8.41
CA ILE A 181 3.10 -5.87 8.43
C ILE A 181 3.66 -6.12 7.01
N PHE A 182 2.81 -6.03 5.99
CA PHE A 182 3.23 -6.16 4.60
C PHE A 182 4.21 -5.05 4.17
N CYS A 183 3.91 -3.78 4.46
CA CYS A 183 4.81 -2.66 4.17
C CYS A 183 6.19 -2.86 4.79
N TYR A 184 6.27 -3.39 6.01
CA TYR A 184 7.53 -3.72 6.64
C TYR A 184 8.28 -4.88 5.97
N LEU A 185 7.57 -5.93 5.56
CA LEU A 185 8.14 -7.08 4.86
C LEU A 185 8.82 -6.72 3.54
N LEU A 186 8.27 -5.75 2.80
CA LEU A 186 8.85 -5.30 1.53
C LEU A 186 10.17 -4.54 1.69
N HIS A 187 10.42 -3.97 2.87
CA HIS A 187 11.54 -3.06 3.11
C HIS A 187 12.72 -3.66 3.88
N GLU A 188 12.70 -4.98 4.13
CA GLU A 188 13.76 -5.79 4.78
C GLU A 188 14.96 -4.99 5.35
N GLU A 189 14.95 -4.73 6.66
CA GLU A 189 16.06 -4.14 7.46
C GLU A 189 16.79 -2.90 6.89
N ARG A 190 16.23 -2.18 5.90
CA ARG A 190 16.84 -0.96 5.35
C ARG A 190 16.65 0.23 6.30
N GLY A 191 17.52 0.26 7.31
CA GLY A 191 17.60 1.29 8.35
C GLY A 191 18.17 2.61 7.85
N SER A 192 17.38 3.34 7.06
CA SER A 192 17.71 4.72 6.70
C SER A 192 16.64 5.65 7.30
N ARG A 193 17.07 6.73 7.98
CA ARG A 193 16.20 7.68 8.72
C ARG A 193 15.70 8.88 7.94
N GLN A 194 16.37 9.28 6.84
CA GLN A 194 16.04 10.52 6.10
C GLN A 194 15.24 10.33 4.79
N LEU A 195 14.00 10.79 4.69
CA LEU A 195 13.20 10.63 3.44
C LEU A 195 13.85 11.35 2.24
N TYR A 196 14.84 12.20 2.53
CA TYR A 196 15.72 12.84 1.58
C TYR A 196 17.20 12.48 1.83
N PRO A 197 18.02 12.36 0.78
CA PRO A 197 17.65 12.41 -0.63
C PRO A 197 16.69 11.27 -1.02
N LEU A 198 15.91 11.46 -2.10
CA LEU A 198 15.01 10.42 -2.59
C LEU A 198 15.85 9.27 -3.15
N LEU A 199 15.69 8.10 -2.54
CA LEU A 199 16.44 6.90 -2.86
C LEU A 199 15.48 5.72 -3.04
N GLY A 200 15.79 4.87 -4.03
CA GLY A 200 15.09 3.62 -4.29
C GLY A 200 13.69 3.78 -4.89
N GLY A 201 13.12 2.65 -5.29
CA GLY A 201 11.81 2.60 -5.96
C GLY A 201 10.60 2.72 -5.03
N HIS A 202 10.75 2.35 -3.75
CA HIS A 202 9.65 2.36 -2.78
C HIS A 202 9.85 3.43 -1.70
N PRO A 203 8.81 4.20 -1.33
CA PRO A 203 8.86 5.08 -0.17
C PRO A 203 9.00 4.26 1.10
N ARG A 204 9.55 4.83 2.16
CA ARG A 204 9.75 4.08 3.42
C ARG A 204 8.46 3.51 4.01
N PRO A 205 8.56 2.40 4.78
CA PRO A 205 7.41 1.84 5.48
C PRO A 205 6.66 2.88 6.30
N SER A 206 7.39 3.71 7.04
CA SER A 206 6.78 4.75 7.88
C SER A 206 5.99 5.77 7.08
N ALA A 207 6.55 6.32 5.99
CA ALA A 207 5.82 7.23 5.10
C ALA A 207 4.61 6.55 4.44
N ARG A 208 4.75 5.30 3.99
CA ARG A 208 3.63 4.51 3.42
C ARG A 208 2.52 4.29 4.44
N MET A 209 2.85 3.92 5.67
CA MET A 209 1.86 3.68 6.73
C MET A 209 1.10 4.95 7.11
N LEU A 210 1.79 6.11 7.21
CA LEU A 210 1.12 7.40 7.45
C LEU A 210 0.06 7.68 6.39
N GLU A 211 0.40 7.44 5.14
CA GLU A 211 -0.50 7.65 4.01
C GLU A 211 -1.62 6.60 3.95
N ILE A 212 -1.35 5.33 4.30
CA ILE A 212 -2.37 4.29 4.44
C ILE A 212 -3.41 4.66 5.52
N VAL A 213 -2.98 5.20 6.66
CA VAL A 213 -3.90 5.68 7.71
C VAL A 213 -4.75 6.81 7.18
N ARG A 214 -4.14 7.80 6.51
CA ARG A 214 -4.87 8.94 5.93
C ARG A 214 -5.90 8.49 4.90
N ASP A 215 -5.52 7.59 3.99
CA ASP A 215 -6.43 7.06 2.96
C ASP A 215 -7.59 6.28 3.60
N THR A 216 -7.30 5.50 4.63
CA THR A 216 -8.31 4.72 5.36
C THR A 216 -9.27 5.63 6.11
N HIS A 217 -8.75 6.67 6.78
CA HIS A 217 -9.54 7.69 7.47
C HIS A 217 -10.47 8.42 6.50
N GLN A 218 -9.92 8.93 5.40
CA GLN A 218 -10.71 9.59 4.36
C GLN A 218 -11.78 8.66 3.75
N TYR A 219 -11.44 7.39 3.54
CA TYR A 219 -12.40 6.40 3.06
C TYR A 219 -13.56 6.21 4.05
N ILE A 220 -13.25 6.06 5.35
CA ILE A 220 -14.27 5.93 6.41
C ILE A 220 -15.19 7.14 6.42
N LEU A 221 -14.64 8.35 6.39
CA LEU A 221 -15.41 9.60 6.41
C LEU A 221 -16.28 9.77 5.16
N ARG A 222 -15.90 9.18 4.02
CA ARG A 222 -16.69 9.17 2.78
C ARG A 222 -17.93 8.28 2.86
N TYR A 223 -17.95 7.29 3.75
CA TYR A 223 -19.05 6.33 3.90
C TYR A 223 -19.58 6.30 5.34
N PRO A 224 -20.12 7.43 5.85
CA PRO A 224 -20.44 7.56 7.27
C PRO A 224 -21.58 6.65 7.73
N ASP A 225 -22.51 6.32 6.84
CA ASP A 225 -23.61 5.39 7.14
C ASP A 225 -23.11 3.95 7.33
N PHE A 226 -21.89 3.65 6.87
CA PHE A 226 -21.34 2.30 6.89
C PHE A 226 -20.36 2.08 8.05
N PHE A 227 -19.45 3.04 8.25
CA PHE A 227 -18.39 2.90 9.22
C PHE A 227 -18.73 3.62 10.52
N PRO A 228 -18.90 2.90 11.64
CA PRO A 228 -19.22 3.54 12.91
C PRO A 228 -18.19 4.56 13.38
N LEU A 229 -16.94 4.37 12.97
CA LEU A 229 -15.84 5.25 13.28
C LEU A 229 -16.03 6.67 12.72
N SER A 230 -16.87 6.89 11.70
CA SER A 230 -17.09 8.23 11.14
C SER A 230 -17.85 9.18 12.07
N GLU A 231 -18.47 8.67 13.14
CA GLU A 231 -19.23 9.50 14.11
C GLU A 231 -18.34 10.47 14.88
N ASP A 232 -17.07 10.10 15.09
CA ASP A 232 -16.05 10.90 15.75
C ASP A 232 -14.74 10.80 14.93
N PRO A 233 -14.48 11.77 14.03
CA PRO A 233 -13.31 11.76 13.16
C PRO A 233 -11.96 11.71 13.90
N ASP A 234 -11.88 12.33 15.09
CA ASP A 234 -10.65 12.37 15.89
C ASP A 234 -10.43 11.01 16.57
N ALA A 235 -11.47 10.46 17.20
CA ALA A 235 -11.40 9.10 17.76
C ALA A 235 -11.17 8.03 16.67
N CYS A 236 -11.67 8.25 15.45
CA CYS A 236 -11.34 7.41 14.31
C CYS A 236 -9.85 7.46 14.02
N LEU A 237 -9.25 8.65 13.94
CA LEU A 237 -7.83 8.78 13.65
C LEU A 237 -6.99 8.08 14.72
N ASP A 238 -7.26 8.35 16.01
CA ASP A 238 -6.59 7.70 17.15
C ASP A 238 -6.64 6.16 17.04
N PHE A 239 -7.81 5.62 16.67
CA PHE A 239 -8.02 4.18 16.48
C PHE A 239 -7.17 3.59 15.34
N LEU A 240 -7.07 4.30 14.20
CA LEU A 240 -6.26 3.85 13.07
C LEU A 240 -4.76 3.98 13.39
N GLU A 241 -4.36 5.03 14.10
CA GLU A 241 -2.98 5.21 14.55
C GLU A 241 -2.54 4.11 15.51
N GLU A 242 -3.43 3.66 16.42
CA GLU A 242 -3.15 2.55 17.32
C GLU A 242 -2.83 1.24 16.57
N ALA A 243 -3.51 0.98 15.44
CA ALA A 243 -3.20 -0.17 14.59
C ALA A 243 -1.76 -0.08 14.02
N VAL A 244 -1.35 1.09 13.54
CA VAL A 244 0.00 1.31 13.00
C VAL A 244 1.07 1.24 14.09
N ILE A 245 0.83 1.84 15.25
CA ILE A 245 1.70 1.74 16.43
C ILE A 245 1.91 0.26 16.77
N THR A 246 0.82 -0.50 16.81
CA THR A 246 0.84 -1.92 17.16
C THR A 246 1.67 -2.74 16.16
N ALA A 247 1.43 -2.57 14.85
CA ALA A 247 2.19 -3.27 13.82
C ALA A 247 3.68 -2.89 13.86
N SER A 248 3.97 -1.60 14.08
CA SER A 248 5.33 -1.09 14.22
C SER A 248 6.03 -1.72 15.41
N GLN A 249 5.44 -1.68 16.61
CA GLN A 249 6.03 -2.27 17.81
C GLN A 249 6.36 -3.76 17.63
N PHE A 250 5.45 -4.51 17.01
CA PHE A 250 5.72 -5.90 16.65
C PHE A 250 6.95 -6.04 15.76
N TRP A 251 7.03 -5.25 14.68
CA TRP A 251 8.16 -5.35 13.75
C TRP A 251 9.50 -5.05 14.45
N HIS A 252 9.54 -4.01 15.29
CA HIS A 252 10.74 -3.64 16.05
C HIS A 252 11.17 -4.73 17.03
N SER A 253 10.23 -5.44 17.63
CA SER A 253 10.55 -6.56 18.52
C SER A 253 11.29 -7.70 17.83
N ARG A 254 11.22 -7.76 16.48
CA ARG A 254 11.87 -8.77 15.65
C ARG A 254 13.17 -8.30 15.01
N SER A 255 13.41 -6.99 14.94
CA SER A 255 14.57 -6.42 14.26
C SER A 255 15.71 -6.13 15.23
N SER A 256 16.94 -6.46 14.83
CA SER A 256 18.17 -6.17 15.58
C SER A 256 18.50 -4.67 15.65
N SER A 257 17.88 -3.86 14.77
CA SER A 257 18.06 -2.40 14.68
C SER A 257 16.73 -1.70 14.99
N PRO A 258 16.55 -1.15 16.20
CA PRO A 258 15.27 -0.62 16.66
C PRO A 258 15.07 0.80 16.14
N GLU A 259 14.79 0.97 14.86
CA GLU A 259 14.29 2.26 14.37
C GLU A 259 12.79 2.33 14.59
N ILE A 260 12.34 2.41 15.86
CA ILE A 260 10.95 2.74 16.18
C ILE A 260 10.60 3.98 15.35
N PRO A 261 9.71 3.92 14.33
CA PRO A 261 9.17 5.14 13.79
C PRO A 261 8.51 5.77 14.99
N THR A 262 9.01 6.91 15.48
CA THR A 262 8.26 7.67 16.47
C THR A 262 6.93 7.97 15.81
N VAL A 263 5.92 7.27 16.33
CA VAL A 263 4.78 6.89 15.51
C VAL A 263 3.94 8.14 15.31
N HIS A 264 3.66 8.41 14.04
CA HIS A 264 2.70 9.39 13.58
C HIS A 264 3.01 10.85 13.91
N ALA A 265 2.93 11.32 15.16
CA ALA A 265 2.97 12.75 15.46
C ALA A 265 4.28 13.45 15.03
N GLU A 266 5.44 12.87 15.35
CA GLU A 266 6.73 13.48 14.99
C GLU A 266 7.02 13.42 13.50
N MET A 267 6.55 12.38 12.80
CA MET A 267 6.78 12.22 11.37
C MET A 267 5.79 13.02 10.52
N GLN A 268 4.52 13.11 10.92
CA GLN A 268 3.48 13.84 10.19
C GLN A 268 3.84 15.31 9.99
N ASP A 269 4.46 15.91 11.01
CA ASP A 269 4.88 17.31 11.01
C ASP A 269 6.37 17.48 10.66
N SER A 270 7.09 16.38 10.41
CA SER A 270 8.49 16.47 10.01
C SER A 270 8.61 17.16 8.65
N ALA A 271 9.53 18.12 8.55
CA ALA A 271 9.81 18.82 7.29
C ALA A 271 10.17 17.85 6.17
N ASP A 272 10.89 16.76 6.49
CA ASP A 272 11.26 15.72 5.53
C ASP A 272 10.04 15.01 4.93
N TYR A 273 9.06 14.65 5.76
CA TYR A 273 7.83 14.00 5.29
C TYR A 273 6.93 14.94 4.49
N LEU A 274 6.74 16.17 4.98
CA LEU A 274 5.95 17.18 4.26
C LEU A 274 6.57 17.49 2.89
N ARG A 275 7.90 17.58 2.81
CA ARG A 275 8.63 17.75 1.56
C ARG A 275 8.45 16.55 0.63
N TRP A 276 8.52 15.34 1.16
CA TRP A 276 8.34 14.10 0.40
C TRP A 276 6.93 14.07 -0.20
N ARG A 277 5.91 14.26 0.64
CA ARG A 277 4.50 14.28 0.22
C ARG A 277 4.22 15.34 -0.84
N GLU A 278 4.79 16.54 -0.67
CA GLU A 278 4.64 17.61 -1.66
C GLU A 278 5.29 17.27 -3.00
N SER A 279 6.46 16.64 -2.97
CA SER A 279 7.15 16.21 -4.18
C SER A 279 6.35 15.13 -4.91
N ILE A 280 5.82 14.15 -4.18
CA ILE A 280 4.95 13.10 -4.72
C ILE A 280 3.70 13.70 -5.35
N ARG A 281 3.05 14.66 -4.68
CA ARG A 281 1.86 15.37 -5.18
C ARG A 281 2.15 16.16 -6.45
N THR A 282 3.25 16.92 -6.45
CA THR A 282 3.68 17.70 -7.61
C THR A 282 3.93 16.77 -8.79
N LYS A 283 4.68 15.68 -8.58
CA LYS A 283 4.93 14.68 -9.61
C LYS A 283 3.64 14.04 -10.12
N TRP A 284 2.71 13.68 -9.22
CA TRP A 284 1.42 13.12 -9.61
C TRP A 284 0.64 14.05 -10.55
N ASN A 285 0.58 15.34 -10.22
CA ASN A 285 -0.11 16.34 -11.05
C ASN A 285 0.54 16.48 -12.44
N GLU A 286 1.84 16.24 -12.57
CA GLU A 286 2.52 16.20 -13.87
C GLU A 286 2.17 14.94 -14.66
N ILE A 287 2.05 13.78 -14.00
CA ILE A 287 1.86 12.49 -14.68
C ILE A 287 0.40 12.14 -14.98
N VAL A 288 -0.56 12.59 -14.17
CA VAL A 288 -2.01 12.33 -14.36
C VAL A 288 -2.52 12.73 -15.74
N PRO A 289 -2.23 13.94 -16.26
CA PRO A 289 -2.69 14.32 -17.60
C PRO A 289 -2.18 13.36 -18.67
N VAL A 290 -0.94 12.87 -18.51
CA VAL A 290 -0.31 11.94 -19.45
C VAL A 290 -0.95 10.54 -19.35
N LEU A 291 -1.30 10.08 -18.15
CA LEU A 291 -2.04 8.83 -17.94
C LEU A 291 -3.47 8.92 -18.51
N ASN A 292 -4.16 10.04 -18.28
CA ASN A 292 -5.51 10.28 -18.79
C ASN A 292 -5.56 10.36 -20.31
N ALA A 293 -4.62 11.07 -20.95
CA ALA A 293 -4.55 11.14 -22.41
C ALA A 293 -4.38 9.75 -23.06
N GLN A 294 -3.65 8.85 -22.40
CA GLN A 294 -3.45 7.48 -22.89
C GLN A 294 -4.69 6.59 -22.71
N ARG A 295 -5.46 6.85 -21.66
CA ARG A 295 -6.73 6.16 -21.39
C ARG A 295 -7.90 6.72 -22.19
N ILE A 296 -7.93 8.00 -22.55
CA ILE A 296 -8.93 8.54 -23.48
C ILE A 296 -8.82 7.87 -24.86
N CYS A 297 -7.59 7.53 -25.30
CA CYS A 297 -7.38 6.68 -26.47
C CYS A 297 -7.87 5.23 -26.30
N LYS A 298 -8.25 4.80 -25.08
CA LYS A 298 -8.66 3.42 -24.73
C LYS A 298 -9.98 3.29 -23.93
N GLY A 299 -10.68 4.38 -23.60
CA GLY A 299 -12.01 4.41 -22.96
C GLY A 299 -12.11 4.17 -21.43
N ALA A 300 -11.15 4.57 -20.59
CA ALA A 300 -11.24 4.35 -19.12
C ALA A 300 -10.91 5.59 -18.24
N GLU A 301 -11.73 5.91 -17.24
CA GLU A 301 -11.51 7.03 -16.28
C GLU A 301 -10.70 6.60 -15.04
N LEU A 302 -9.78 7.45 -14.57
CA LEU A 302 -8.99 7.24 -13.33
C LEU A 302 -9.74 7.78 -12.10
N PRO A 303 -9.53 7.19 -10.89
CA PRO A 303 -9.93 7.85 -9.66
C PRO A 303 -9.11 9.14 -9.46
N GLU A 304 -9.77 10.23 -9.12
CA GLU A 304 -9.11 11.44 -8.60
C GLU A 304 -8.46 11.10 -7.25
N LEU A 305 -7.23 11.56 -7.02
CA LEU A 305 -6.71 11.58 -5.65
C LEU A 305 -7.63 12.49 -4.81
N PRO A 306 -7.89 12.14 -3.54
CA PRO A 306 -8.69 12.99 -2.67
C PRO A 306 -8.11 14.41 -2.63
N SER A 307 -8.93 15.41 -2.99
CA SER A 307 -8.59 16.80 -2.73
C SER A 307 -8.53 16.99 -1.21
N ALA A 308 -7.45 17.60 -0.71
CA ALA A 308 -7.37 17.93 0.70
C ALA A 308 -8.45 18.96 1.07
N ALA A 309 -9.26 18.61 2.06
CA ALA A 309 -9.66 19.54 3.11
C ALA A 309 -8.53 19.58 4.15
#